data_AF-A0A256XS27-F1
#
_entry.id   AF-A0A256XS27-F1
#
_cell.length_a   1.000
_cell.length_b   1.000
_cell.length_c   1.000
_cell.angle_alpha   90.00
_cell.angle_beta   90.00
_cell.angle_gamma   90.00
#
_symmetry.space_group_name_H-M   'P 1'
#
loop_
_entity.id
_entity.type
_entity.pdbx_description
1 polymer ?
#
loop_
_entity_poly.entity_id
_entity_poly.type
_entity_poly.pdbx_seq_one_letter_code
_entity_poly.pdbx_strand_id
1 'polypeptide(L)'
;MIGFKDLYRLSLSIVKGKKPLVDSRYKSRFYKLSEMLPLVYQGLDHLKESFPDKSYTWYARALTRALVGVRKVGGKHWVVRGFKEFGDASERYNVVQLPDGKYVCDCYSRSYGYYRRGKVCTHIAAVMLARKMKYRSLILYI
;
A
#
# COMPACT_ATOMS: atom_id res chain seq x y z
N MET A 1 -1.40 -6.41 19.03
CA MET A 1 -1.76 -6.41 17.59
C MET A 1 -1.98 -4.96 17.18
N ILE A 2 -1.39 -4.47 16.07
CA ILE A 2 -1.68 -3.11 15.59
C ILE A 2 -3.04 -3.17 14.89
N GLY A 3 -4.03 -2.46 15.42
CA GLY A 3 -5.34 -2.39 14.78
C GLY A 3 -5.28 -1.63 13.45
N PHE A 4 -6.22 -1.90 12.55
CA PHE A 4 -6.31 -1.21 11.26
C PHE A 4 -6.24 0.33 11.40
N LYS A 5 -7.00 0.89 12.36
CA LYS A 5 -7.04 2.35 12.62
C LYS A 5 -5.67 2.91 12.96
N ASP A 6 -4.89 2.21 13.79
CA ASP A 6 -3.55 2.63 14.20
C ASP A 6 -2.58 2.58 13.03
N LEU A 7 -2.64 1.50 12.24
CA LEU A 7 -1.80 1.37 11.04
C LEU A 7 -2.11 2.44 9.99
N TYR A 8 -3.39 2.77 9.81
CA TYR A 8 -3.79 3.83 8.89
C TYR A 8 -3.34 5.20 9.39
N ARG A 9 -3.49 5.51 10.69
CA ARG A 9 -2.99 6.76 11.29
C ARG A 9 -1.48 6.90 11.16
N LEU A 10 -0.75 5.81 11.39
CA LEU A 10 0.69 5.73 11.17
C LEU A 10 1.04 6.03 9.71
N SER A 11 0.38 5.34 8.77
CA SER A 11 0.59 5.56 7.33
C SER A 11 0.33 7.02 6.94
N LEU A 12 -0.75 7.62 7.44
CA LEU A 12 -1.09 9.01 7.18
C LEU A 12 -0.06 9.98 7.75
N SER A 13 0.49 9.69 8.93
CA SER A 13 1.53 10.51 9.57
C SER A 13 2.82 10.49 8.75
N ILE A 14 3.26 9.29 8.33
CA ILE A 14 4.44 9.10 7.48
C ILE A 14 4.30 9.87 6.17
N VAL A 15 3.17 9.72 5.47
CA VAL A 15 2.95 10.40 4.18
C VAL A 15 2.96 11.93 4.32
N LYS A 16 2.43 12.45 5.44
CA LYS A 16 2.44 13.89 5.77
C LYS A 16 3.79 14.40 6.30
N GLY A 17 4.83 13.56 6.37
CA GLY A 17 6.14 13.94 6.91
C GLY A 17 6.13 14.20 8.42
N LYS A 18 5.10 13.76 9.13
CA LYS A 18 5.06 13.86 10.60
C LYS A 18 5.86 12.73 11.20
N LYS A 19 6.56 13.00 12.31
CA LYS A 19 7.19 11.94 13.11
C LYS A 19 6.12 10.88 13.44
N PRO A 20 6.37 9.59 13.16
CA PRO A 20 5.39 8.55 13.45
C PRO A 20 5.10 8.53 14.94
N LEU A 21 3.83 8.60 15.33
CA LEU A 21 3.43 8.43 16.73
C LEU A 21 3.63 6.96 17.09
N VAL A 22 4.52 6.70 18.05
CA VAL A 22 4.85 5.36 18.51
C VAL A 22 4.26 5.15 19.88
N ASP A 23 3.24 4.32 19.96
CA ASP A 23 2.79 3.79 21.25
C ASP A 23 3.82 2.76 21.74
N SER A 24 4.18 2.85 23.03
CA SER A 24 5.10 1.92 23.70
C SER A 24 4.66 0.46 23.55
N ARG A 25 3.35 0.20 23.37
CA ARG A 25 2.76 -1.11 23.10
C ARG A 25 3.26 -1.76 21.80
N TYR A 26 3.78 -0.97 20.85
CA TYR A 26 4.21 -1.46 19.54
C TYR A 26 5.72 -1.46 19.34
N LYS A 27 6.51 -1.28 20.42
CA LYS A 27 7.96 -1.04 20.38
C LYS A 27 8.72 -1.98 19.44
N SER A 28 8.55 -3.31 19.54
CA SER A 28 9.27 -4.28 18.69
C SER A 28 8.91 -4.22 17.21
N ARG A 29 7.62 -4.04 16.87
CA ARG A 29 7.17 -3.83 15.49
C ARG A 29 7.58 -2.47 14.96
N PHE A 30 7.62 -1.46 15.83
CA PHE A 30 8.09 -0.14 15.51
C PHE A 30 9.59 -0.12 15.20
N TYR A 31 10.42 -0.88 15.92
CA TYR A 31 11.83 -1.03 15.56
C TYR A 31 11.98 -1.55 14.13
N LYS A 32 11.25 -2.62 13.77
CA LYS A 32 11.24 -3.12 12.40
C LYS A 32 10.77 -2.06 11.40
N LEU A 33 9.72 -1.31 11.73
CA LEU A 33 9.25 -0.18 10.91
C LEU A 33 10.33 0.90 10.73
N SER A 34 11.03 1.26 11.80
CA SER A 34 12.05 2.31 11.80
C SER A 34 13.24 1.96 10.90
N GLU A 35 13.65 0.69 10.88
CA GLU A 35 14.69 0.19 9.95
C GLU A 35 14.26 0.32 8.48
N MET A 36 12.96 0.21 8.21
CA MET A 36 12.44 0.32 6.84
C MET A 36 11.99 1.72 6.47
N LEU A 37 11.96 2.67 7.40
CA LEU A 37 11.51 4.04 7.10
C LEU A 37 12.24 4.64 5.91
N PRO A 38 13.57 4.50 5.74
CA PRO A 38 14.26 5.00 4.55
C PRO A 38 13.71 4.40 3.24
N LEU A 39 13.44 3.09 3.21
CA LEU A 39 12.85 2.41 2.05
C LEU A 39 11.41 2.83 1.81
N VAL A 40 10.64 3.04 2.88
CA VAL A 40 9.27 3.56 2.80
C VAL A 40 9.27 4.97 2.21
N TYR A 41 10.14 5.86 2.68
CA TYR A 41 10.25 7.22 2.15
C TYR A 41 10.68 7.20 0.68
N GLN A 42 11.73 6.46 0.33
CA GLN A 42 12.16 6.32 -1.06
C GLN A 42 11.04 5.79 -1.98
N GLY A 43 10.28 4.79 -1.52
CA GLY A 43 9.13 4.27 -2.24
C GLY A 43 8.02 5.30 -2.41
N LEU A 44 7.72 6.07 -1.35
CA LEU A 44 6.73 7.13 -1.37
C LEU A 44 7.14 8.29 -2.27
N ASP A 45 8.40 8.69 -2.26
CA ASP A 45 8.92 9.78 -3.09
C ASP A 45 8.78 9.42 -4.57
N HIS A 46 9.22 8.22 -4.96
CA HIS A 46 9.01 7.73 -6.33
C HIS A 46 7.52 7.66 -6.70
N LEU A 47 6.64 7.30 -5.76
CA LEU A 47 5.20 7.25 -6.01
C LEU A 47 4.59 8.66 -6.15
N LYS A 48 5.07 9.63 -5.37
CA LYS A 48 4.67 11.05 -5.44
C LYS A 48 5.14 11.70 -6.72
N GLU A 49 6.37 11.41 -7.16
CA GLU A 49 6.89 11.84 -8.47
C GLU A 49 6.06 11.26 -9.63
N SER A 50 5.65 10.00 -9.53
CA SER A 50 4.85 9.34 -10.57
C SER A 50 3.39 9.80 -10.61
N PHE A 51 2.84 10.26 -9.47
CA PHE A 51 1.41 10.58 -9.33
C PHE A 51 1.16 11.82 -8.47
N PRO A 52 1.74 12.99 -8.80
CA PRO A 52 1.79 14.16 -7.90
C PRO A 52 0.41 14.65 -7.43
N ASP A 53 -0.62 14.52 -8.28
CA ASP A 53 -1.97 15.05 -8.01
C ASP A 53 -2.83 14.19 -7.06
N LYS A 54 -2.25 13.12 -6.47
CA LYS A 54 -2.99 12.25 -5.55
C LYS A 54 -3.05 12.86 -4.15
N SER A 55 -4.17 12.64 -3.46
CA SER A 55 -4.34 13.08 -2.09
C SER A 55 -3.45 12.31 -1.10
N TYR A 56 -3.16 12.93 0.05
CA TYR A 56 -2.52 12.25 1.19
C TYR A 56 -3.22 10.95 1.59
N THR A 57 -4.56 10.90 1.51
CA THR A 57 -5.34 9.71 1.84
C THR A 57 -5.13 8.59 0.82
N TRP A 58 -4.93 8.91 -0.46
CA TRP A 58 -4.62 7.93 -1.50
C TRP A 58 -3.25 7.27 -1.25
N TYR A 59 -2.23 8.07 -0.96
CA TYR A 59 -0.89 7.56 -0.60
C TYR A 59 -0.92 6.74 0.69
N ALA A 60 -1.60 7.23 1.73
CA ALA A 60 -1.71 6.53 3.01
C ALA A 60 -2.40 5.16 2.84
N ARG A 61 -3.45 5.09 2.03
CA ARG A 61 -4.15 3.85 1.66
C ARG A 61 -3.25 2.87 0.91
N ALA A 62 -2.40 3.35 0.01
CA ALA A 62 -1.42 2.54 -0.71
C ALA A 62 -0.35 1.99 0.25
N LEU A 63 0.19 2.84 1.14
CA LEU A 63 1.17 2.45 2.14
C LEU A 63 0.60 1.43 3.14
N THR A 64 -0.60 1.67 3.67
CA THR A 64 -1.28 0.71 4.55
C THR A 64 -1.40 -0.66 3.88
N ARG A 65 -1.83 -0.71 2.61
CA ARG A 65 -1.90 -1.98 1.85
C ARG A 65 -0.53 -2.65 1.69
N ALA A 66 0.50 -1.87 1.36
CA ALA A 66 1.87 -2.37 1.17
C ALA A 66 2.45 -2.95 2.47
N LEU A 67 2.21 -2.28 3.60
CA LEU A 67 2.70 -2.68 4.93
C LEU A 67 1.99 -3.92 5.49
N VAL A 68 0.77 -4.23 5.05
CA VAL A 68 0.01 -5.39 5.56
C VAL A 68 0.17 -6.62 4.67
N GLY A 69 0.15 -6.45 3.35
CA GLY A 69 0.06 -7.60 2.49
C GLY A 69 -0.01 -7.29 1.01
N VAL A 70 1.17 -7.23 0.39
CA VAL A 70 1.37 -7.46 -1.03
C VAL A 70 2.19 -8.73 -1.17
N ARG A 71 1.59 -9.79 -1.71
CA ARG A 71 2.24 -11.09 -1.92
C ARG A 71 2.46 -11.32 -3.39
N LYS A 72 3.71 -11.51 -3.81
CA LYS A 72 4.03 -11.97 -5.17
C LYS A 72 3.63 -13.44 -5.29
N VAL A 73 2.81 -13.78 -6.27
CA VAL A 73 2.29 -15.15 -6.45
C VAL A 73 2.89 -15.87 -7.66
N GLY A 74 3.55 -15.14 -8.56
CA GLY A 74 4.28 -15.70 -9.70
C GLY A 74 4.62 -14.60 -10.71
N GLY A 75 5.63 -14.80 -11.55
CA GLY A 75 5.97 -13.90 -12.67
C GLY A 75 5.86 -12.40 -12.36
N LYS A 76 4.93 -11.72 -13.04
CA LYS A 76 4.55 -10.31 -12.85
C LYS A 76 3.16 -10.17 -12.19
N HIS A 77 2.84 -11.03 -11.22
CA HIS A 77 1.53 -11.09 -10.55
C HIS A 77 1.66 -11.02 -9.02
N TRP A 78 0.85 -10.15 -8.43
CA TRP A 78 0.74 -9.93 -7.00
C TRP A 78 -0.72 -10.03 -6.54
N VAL A 79 -0.89 -10.47 -5.30
CA VAL A 79 -2.16 -10.43 -4.57
C VAL A 79 -2.05 -9.39 -3.47
N VAL A 80 -3.02 -8.49 -3.42
CA VAL A 80 -3.13 -7.40 -2.43
C VAL A 80 -4.33 -7.66 -1.52
N ARG A 81 -4.17 -7.53 -0.21
CA ARG A 81 -5.29 -7.61 0.75
C ARG A 81 -6.24 -6.43 0.55
N GLY A 82 -7.53 -6.71 0.51
CA GLY A 82 -8.60 -5.71 0.55
C GLY A 82 -9.01 -5.37 1.98
N PHE A 83 -9.53 -4.17 2.16
CA PHE A 83 -9.97 -3.63 3.46
C PHE A 83 -11.39 -3.07 3.35
N LYS A 84 -12.31 -3.62 4.14
CA LYS A 84 -13.71 -3.15 4.18
C LYS A 84 -13.80 -1.69 4.60
N GLU A 85 -12.94 -1.26 5.52
CA GLU A 85 -12.80 0.13 6.00
C GLU A 85 -12.40 1.10 4.89
N PHE A 86 -11.85 0.57 3.80
CA PHE A 86 -11.49 1.34 2.62
C PHE A 86 -12.54 1.23 1.49
N GLY A 87 -13.65 0.54 1.71
CA GLY A 87 -14.70 0.30 0.72
C GLY A 87 -14.39 -0.83 -0.26
N ASP A 88 -13.44 -1.70 0.07
CA ASP A 88 -13.10 -2.84 -0.78
C ASP A 88 -14.19 -3.92 -0.63
N ALA A 89 -14.81 -4.29 -1.75
CA ALA A 89 -15.85 -5.33 -1.82
C ALA A 89 -15.29 -6.76 -1.70
N SER A 90 -13.97 -6.94 -1.61
CA SER A 90 -13.35 -8.26 -1.59
C SER A 90 -12.09 -8.29 -0.75
N GLU A 91 -11.78 -9.45 -0.20
CA GLU A 91 -10.65 -9.62 0.70
C GLU A 91 -9.29 -9.63 -0.01
N ARG A 92 -9.29 -9.88 -1.32
CA ARG A 92 -8.09 -10.02 -2.14
C ARG A 92 -8.32 -9.44 -3.53
N TYR A 93 -7.29 -8.80 -4.07
CA TYR A 93 -7.24 -8.25 -5.42
C TYR A 93 -5.99 -8.71 -6.14
N ASN A 94 -6.16 -9.08 -7.40
CA ASN A 94 -5.07 -9.46 -8.29
C ASN A 94 -4.55 -8.23 -9.02
N VAL A 95 -3.24 -8.04 -8.95
CA VAL A 95 -2.52 -7.02 -9.72
C VAL A 95 -1.50 -7.70 -10.61
N VAL A 96 -1.58 -7.47 -11.91
CA VAL A 96 -0.66 -8.02 -12.90
C VAL A 96 0.03 -6.88 -13.63
N GLN A 97 1.33 -7.00 -13.86
CA GLN A 97 2.05 -6.12 -14.79
C GLN A 97 2.14 -6.80 -16.15
N LEU A 98 1.60 -6.14 -17.17
CA LEU A 98 1.59 -6.57 -18.56
C LEU A 98 3.01 -6.50 -19.18
N PRO A 99 3.23 -7.13 -20.35
CA PRO A 99 4.50 -7.05 -21.06
C PRO A 99 4.94 -5.61 -21.37
N ASP A 100 4.00 -4.72 -21.69
CA ASP A 100 4.22 -3.29 -21.97
C ASP A 100 4.54 -2.45 -20.72
N GLY A 101 4.62 -3.08 -19.55
CA GLY A 101 4.95 -2.44 -18.29
C GLY A 101 3.76 -1.83 -17.54
N LYS A 102 2.56 -1.79 -18.15
CA LYS A 102 1.34 -1.29 -17.48
C LYS A 102 0.86 -2.27 -16.43
N TYR A 103 0.16 -1.75 -15.42
CA TYR A 103 -0.45 -2.55 -14.38
C TYR A 103 -1.96 -2.65 -14.59
N VAL A 104 -2.50 -3.83 -14.35
CA VAL A 104 -3.94 -4.11 -14.36
C VAL A 104 -4.33 -4.65 -12.99
N CYS A 105 -5.44 -4.17 -12.45
CA CYS A 105 -6.03 -4.68 -11.23
C CYS A 105 -7.44 -5.18 -11.49
N ASP A 106 -7.79 -6.33 -10.93
CA ASP A 106 -9.15 -6.89 -11.02
C ASP A 106 -10.20 -6.02 -10.31
N CYS A 107 -9.80 -5.04 -9.48
CA CYS A 107 -10.72 -4.04 -8.91
C CYS A 107 -11.37 -3.12 -9.98
N TYR A 108 -10.81 -3.08 -11.19
CA TYR A 108 -11.35 -2.31 -12.32
C TYR A 108 -12.55 -2.97 -12.99
N SER A 109 -12.79 -4.26 -12.75
CA SER A 109 -13.93 -5.00 -13.32
C SER A 109 -15.09 -5.17 -12.33
N ARG A 110 -15.00 -4.56 -11.14
CA ARG A 110 -16.02 -4.61 -10.08
C ARG A 110 -16.78 -3.28 -10.00
N SER A 111 -17.81 -3.17 -9.15
CA SER A 111 -18.61 -1.95 -8.95
C SER A 111 -17.75 -0.68 -8.86
N TYR A 112 -18.11 0.37 -9.60
CA TYR A 112 -17.32 1.61 -9.84
C TYR A 112 -16.00 1.45 -10.63
N GLY A 113 -15.79 0.31 -11.31
CA GLY A 113 -14.59 -0.01 -12.05
C GLY A 113 -14.31 0.91 -13.25
N TYR A 114 -15.35 1.37 -13.93
CA TYR A 114 -15.27 2.32 -15.05
C TYR A 114 -14.66 3.67 -14.64
N TYR A 115 -15.05 4.24 -13.49
CA TYR A 115 -14.51 5.50 -12.97
C TYR A 115 -13.03 5.38 -12.54
N ARG A 116 -12.58 4.17 -12.20
CA ARG A 116 -11.19 3.85 -11.80
C ARG A 116 -10.31 3.43 -12.97
N ARG A 117 -10.85 2.98 -14.10
CA ARG A 117 -10.04 2.55 -15.27
C ARG A 117 -9.13 3.66 -15.82
N GLY A 118 -9.50 4.93 -15.65
CA GLY A 118 -8.67 6.07 -16.03
C GLY A 118 -7.60 6.48 -15.01
N LYS A 119 -7.51 5.82 -13.83
CA LYS A 119 -6.62 6.23 -12.73
C LYS A 119 -5.96 5.02 -12.04
N VAL A 120 -4.69 5.14 -11.65
CA VAL A 120 -4.01 4.12 -10.84
C VAL A 120 -4.73 3.97 -9.49
N CYS A 121 -5.16 2.74 -9.16
CA CYS A 121 -5.85 2.44 -7.91
C CYS A 121 -4.83 2.22 -6.78
N THR A 122 -5.28 2.30 -5.52
CA THR A 122 -4.41 2.09 -4.36
C THR A 122 -3.88 0.65 -4.24
N HIS A 123 -4.48 -0.33 -4.93
CA HIS A 123 -3.94 -1.70 -5.03
C HIS A 123 -2.69 -1.75 -5.90
N ILE A 124 -2.73 -1.12 -7.09
CA ILE A 124 -1.56 -1.02 -7.98
C ILE A 124 -0.46 -0.21 -7.29
N ALA A 125 -0.82 0.93 -6.69
CA ALA A 125 0.13 1.77 -5.96
C ALA A 125 0.83 1.00 -4.82
N ALA A 126 0.10 0.15 -4.10
CA ALA A 126 0.67 -0.71 -3.07
C ALA A 126 1.70 -1.70 -3.65
N VAL A 127 1.43 -2.27 -4.82
CA VAL A 127 2.40 -3.13 -5.53
C VAL A 127 3.63 -2.35 -5.96
N MET A 128 3.45 -1.15 -6.52
CA MET A 128 4.57 -0.28 -6.90
C MET A 128 5.46 0.06 -5.69
N LEU A 129 4.85 0.42 -4.55
CA LEU A 129 5.56 0.66 -3.29
C LEU A 129 6.30 -0.57 -2.81
N ALA A 130 5.61 -1.71 -2.68
CA ALA A 130 6.22 -2.96 -2.17
C ALA A 130 7.42 -3.40 -3.03
N ARG A 131 7.33 -3.21 -4.35
CA ARG A 131 8.43 -3.46 -5.29
C ARG A 131 9.63 -2.53 -5.04
N LYS A 132 9.39 -1.23 -4.87
CA LYS A 132 10.45 -0.24 -4.63
C LYS A 132 11.14 -0.44 -3.28
N MET A 133 10.36 -0.76 -2.25
CA MET A 133 10.89 -1.12 -0.93
C MET A 133 11.68 -2.45 -0.95
N LYS A 134 11.70 -3.19 -2.09
CA LYS A 134 12.25 -4.55 -2.24
C LYS A 134 11.78 -5.51 -1.15
N TYR A 135 10.57 -5.28 -0.64
CA TYR A 135 10.13 -5.85 0.62
C TYR A 135 9.11 -6.97 0.38
N ARG A 136 9.36 -8.13 0.98
CA ARG A 136 8.31 -9.14 1.22
C ARG A 136 7.53 -8.64 2.43
N SER A 137 6.36 -8.03 2.18
CA SER A 137 5.33 -7.58 3.14
C SER A 137 5.66 -7.82 4.61
N LEU A 138 5.58 -6.78 5.46
CA LEU A 138 5.50 -7.11 6.88
C LEU A 138 4.18 -7.82 7.00
N ILE A 139 4.19 -9.06 7.42
CA ILE A 139 3.00 -9.60 8.02
C ILE A 139 2.93 -8.91 9.39
N LEU A 140 2.58 -7.61 9.39
CA LEU A 140 1.94 -7.00 10.54
C LEU A 140 0.60 -7.73 10.57
N TYR A 141 0.57 -8.87 11.26
CA TYR A 141 -0.67 -9.59 11.51
C TYR A 141 -1.67 -8.58 12.06
N ILE A 142 -2.67 -8.27 11.23
CA ILE A 142 -3.96 -7.66 11.55
C ILE A 142 -4.99 -8.77 11.44
#